data_AF-A0A164PV46-F1
#
_entry.id   AF-A0A164PV46-F1
#
_cell.length_a   1.000
_cell.length_b   1.000
_cell.length_c   1.000
_cell.angle_alpha   90.00
_cell.angle_beta   90.00
_cell.angle_gamma   90.00
#
_symmetry.space_group_name_H-M   'P 1'
#
loop_
_entity.id
_entity.type
_entity.pdbx_description
1 polymer ?
#
loop_
_entity_poly.entity_id
_entity_poly.type
_entity_poly.pdbx_seq_one_letter_code
_entity_poly.pdbx_strand_id
1 'polypeptide(L)'
;STLKNGQFFTATFAIEATFKLIAISPKFYFREGWNIFDFIIVFLSLLELGLEGVSGLSVLRSFRLLRVFKLAKSWPTLNLLISIMGKTVGALGNLTFVLCIIIFIFAVMGMQLFGKNYIDNVDRFPDKELPRWHFMDFMHSFMIVFRVLCGEWIESMWDCMLVGDSTCIPFFLATVVIGNLVVLNLFLALLLSSFGASNLSAPQVDNDTNKLTEAFNRISRFKRWVRRSIANGIRMIRSKLTNQISDQRAPAGQS
;
A
#
# COMPACT_ATOMS: atom_id res chain seq x y z
N SER A 1 23.85 -12.05 16.70
CA SER A 1 24.37 -10.75 16.23
C SER A 1 23.51 -10.12 15.12
N THR A 2 22.80 -10.88 14.29
CA THR A 2 21.98 -10.38 13.16
C THR A 2 20.72 -9.57 13.55
N LEU A 3 20.12 -9.83 14.73
CA LEU A 3 18.94 -9.09 15.24
C LEU A 3 19.27 -7.63 15.65
N LYS A 4 20.44 -7.39 16.24
CA LYS A 4 20.89 -6.03 16.66
C LYS A 4 21.07 -5.09 15.47
N ASN A 5 21.48 -5.61 14.32
CA ASN A 5 21.68 -4.80 13.11
C ASN A 5 20.34 -4.32 12.53
N GLY A 6 19.29 -5.16 12.53
CA GLY A 6 17.97 -4.79 12.03
C GLY A 6 17.27 -3.69 12.84
N GLN A 7 17.44 -3.73 14.17
CA GLN A 7 16.93 -2.70 15.09
C GLN A 7 17.67 -1.36 14.89
N PHE A 8 18.99 -1.39 14.66
CA PHE A 8 19.79 -0.18 14.37
C PHE A 8 19.39 0.50 13.05
N PHE A 9 19.19 -0.27 11.97
CA PHE A 9 18.69 0.28 10.71
C PHE A 9 17.29 0.89 10.88
N THR A 10 16.41 0.23 11.64
CA THR A 10 15.05 0.71 11.90
C THR A 10 15.04 2.01 12.69
N ALA A 11 15.87 2.11 13.74
CA ALA A 11 16.03 3.33 14.52
C ALA A 11 16.60 4.48 13.68
N THR A 12 17.59 4.21 12.83
CA THR A 12 18.19 5.20 11.92
C THR A 12 17.15 5.76 10.94
N PHE A 13 16.35 4.88 10.32
CA PHE A 13 15.26 5.30 9.43
C PHE A 13 14.14 6.04 10.16
N ALA A 14 13.83 5.64 11.40
CA ALA A 14 12.83 6.32 12.21
C ALA A 14 13.26 7.74 12.61
N ILE A 15 14.52 7.90 12.97
CA ILE A 15 15.12 9.21 13.26
C ILE A 15 15.11 10.07 11.98
N GLU A 16 15.52 9.53 10.83
CA GLU A 16 15.50 10.25 9.55
C GLU A 16 14.09 10.73 9.16
N ALA A 17 13.07 9.87 9.29
CA ALA A 17 11.68 10.23 8.98
C ALA A 17 11.11 11.25 9.97
N THR A 18 11.43 11.11 11.26
CA THR A 18 11.03 12.07 12.30
C THR A 18 11.68 13.44 12.06
N PHE A 19 12.98 13.48 11.73
CA PHE A 19 13.66 14.72 11.36
C PHE A 19 13.08 15.35 10.09
N LYS A 20 12.72 14.56 9.08
CA LYS A 20 12.04 15.08 7.87
C LYS A 20 10.65 15.63 8.17
N LEU A 21 9.88 14.99 9.05
CA LEU A 21 8.56 15.46 9.50
C LEU A 21 8.62 16.77 10.29
N ILE A 22 9.69 16.97 11.08
CA ILE A 22 9.89 18.19 11.85
C ILE A 22 10.44 19.31 10.96
N ALA A 23 11.34 18.99 10.01
CA ALA A 23 11.94 19.96 9.10
C ALA A 23 11.00 20.44 7.98
N ILE A 24 10.12 19.56 7.49
CA ILE A 24 9.10 19.86 6.48
C ILE A 24 7.75 19.87 7.20
N SER A 25 7.13 21.05 7.31
CA SER A 25 5.82 21.22 7.94
C SER A 25 4.85 20.10 7.51
N PRO A 26 4.09 19.45 8.43
CA PRO A 26 3.35 18.21 8.16
C PRO A 26 2.44 18.28 6.93
N LYS A 27 1.84 19.44 6.68
CA LYS A 27 1.00 19.71 5.49
C LYS A 27 1.73 19.55 4.16
N PHE A 28 3.03 19.84 4.09
CA PHE A 28 3.84 19.67 2.88
C PHE A 28 4.42 18.26 2.77
N TYR A 29 4.70 17.60 3.90
CA TYR A 29 5.22 16.23 3.93
C TYR A 29 4.22 15.22 3.35
N PHE A 30 2.93 15.31 3.73
CA PHE A 30 1.88 14.43 3.23
C PHE A 30 1.35 14.76 1.82
N ARG A 31 1.92 15.73 1.10
CA ARG A 31 1.60 15.94 -0.33
C ARG A 31 2.48 15.12 -1.27
N GLU A 32 3.66 14.71 -0.83
CA GLU A 32 4.61 13.94 -1.65
C GLU A 32 4.44 12.44 -1.37
N GLY A 33 3.92 11.68 -2.34
CA GLY A 33 3.59 10.25 -2.16
C GLY A 33 4.77 9.39 -1.69
N TRP A 34 5.99 9.72 -2.11
CA TRP A 34 7.21 9.04 -1.65
C TRP A 34 7.51 9.27 -0.16
N ASN A 35 7.15 10.44 0.39
CA ASN A 35 7.32 10.73 1.80
C ASN A 35 6.25 10.01 2.64
N ILE A 36 5.01 9.92 2.14
CA ILE A 36 3.94 9.12 2.76
C ILE A 36 4.35 7.65 2.83
N PHE A 37 4.88 7.11 1.73
CA PHE A 37 5.38 5.74 1.68
C PHE A 37 6.51 5.51 2.69
N ASP A 38 7.52 6.41 2.73
CA ASP A 38 8.61 6.33 3.71
C ASP A 38 8.11 6.34 5.16
N PHE A 39 7.11 7.19 5.45
CA PHE A 39 6.47 7.25 6.77
C PHE A 39 5.73 5.95 7.12
N ILE A 40 4.97 5.35 6.20
CA ILE A 40 4.29 4.07 6.42
C ILE A 40 5.30 2.98 6.75
N ILE A 41 6.40 2.91 6.00
CA ILE A 41 7.46 1.93 6.23
C ILE A 41 8.07 2.09 7.62
N VAL A 42 8.38 3.32 8.03
CA VAL A 42 8.91 3.62 9.37
C VAL A 42 7.89 3.26 10.45
N PHE A 43 6.62 3.64 10.27
CA PHE A 43 5.55 3.34 11.21
C PHE A 43 5.36 1.83 11.41
N LEU A 44 5.26 1.05 10.32
CA LEU A 44 5.14 -0.41 10.38
C LEU A 44 6.35 -1.06 11.06
N SER A 45 7.54 -0.49 10.88
CA SER A 45 8.76 -0.99 11.50
C SER A 45 8.84 -0.69 13.01
N LEU A 46 8.28 0.43 13.46
CA LEU A 46 8.14 0.73 14.89
C LEU A 46 7.07 -0.15 15.53
N LEU A 47 5.98 -0.42 14.80
CA LEU A 47 4.92 -1.32 15.23
C LEU A 47 5.45 -2.75 15.40
N GLU A 48 6.28 -3.23 14.46
CA GLU A 48 6.99 -4.51 14.59
C GLU A 48 7.81 -4.60 15.89
N LEU A 49 8.59 -3.55 16.19
CA LEU A 49 9.45 -3.51 17.39
C LEU A 49 8.64 -3.42 18.69
N GLY A 50 7.53 -2.67 18.69
CA GLY A 50 6.62 -2.58 19.83
C GLY A 50 5.85 -3.87 20.13
N LEU A 51 5.73 -4.75 19.15
CA LEU A 51 5.04 -6.04 19.26
C LEU A 51 5.99 -7.25 19.24
N GLU A 52 7.29 -7.02 19.45
CA GLU A 52 8.33 -8.04 19.54
C GLU A 52 8.14 -8.88 20.82
N GLY A 53 7.20 -9.83 20.77
CA GLY A 53 6.84 -10.68 21.91
C GLY A 53 5.46 -11.35 21.81
N VAL A 54 4.60 -10.91 20.89
CA VAL A 54 3.26 -11.48 20.70
C VAL A 54 3.30 -12.62 19.68
N SER A 55 2.98 -13.85 20.10
CA SER A 55 2.83 -15.00 19.19
C SER A 55 1.67 -14.79 18.23
N GLY A 56 1.88 -14.98 16.93
CA GLY A 56 0.88 -14.79 15.88
C GLY A 56 1.13 -13.58 14.98
N LEU A 57 1.96 -12.63 15.40
CA LEU A 57 2.32 -11.44 14.61
C LEU A 57 3.62 -11.59 13.81
N SER A 58 4.08 -12.83 13.59
CA SER A 58 5.31 -13.07 12.80
C SER A 58 5.20 -12.58 11.35
N VAL A 59 3.99 -12.37 10.82
CA VAL A 59 3.77 -11.72 9.50
C VAL A 59 4.25 -10.27 9.48
N LEU A 60 4.20 -9.55 10.62
CA LEU A 60 4.71 -8.17 10.70
C LEU A 60 6.20 -8.10 10.36
N ARG A 61 6.93 -9.18 10.64
CA ARG A 61 8.34 -9.33 10.27
C ARG A 61 8.54 -9.28 8.76
N SER A 62 7.58 -9.74 7.96
CA SER A 62 7.64 -9.71 6.49
C SER A 62 7.47 -8.29 5.93
N PHE A 63 6.85 -7.36 6.67
CA PHE A 63 6.70 -5.97 6.20
C PHE A 63 8.02 -5.22 6.01
N ARG A 64 9.12 -5.68 6.62
CA ARG A 64 10.46 -5.17 6.32
C ARG A 64 10.82 -5.26 4.83
N LEU A 65 10.25 -6.23 4.10
CA LEU A 65 10.45 -6.40 2.65
C LEU A 65 9.92 -5.19 1.87
N LEU A 66 8.90 -4.48 2.38
CA LEU A 66 8.38 -3.29 1.73
C LEU A 66 9.44 -2.17 1.61
N ARG A 67 10.50 -2.20 2.43
CA ARG A 67 11.65 -1.29 2.31
C ARG A 67 12.37 -1.42 0.96
N VAL A 68 12.28 -2.58 0.29
CA VAL A 68 12.88 -2.78 -1.03
C VAL A 68 12.32 -1.81 -2.07
N PHE A 69 11.06 -1.39 -1.92
CA PHE A 69 10.44 -0.38 -2.79
C PHE A 69 11.09 1.00 -2.66
N LYS A 70 11.90 1.27 -1.61
CA LYS A 70 12.74 2.47 -1.57
C LYS A 70 13.73 2.52 -2.73
N LEU A 71 14.16 1.36 -3.27
CA LEU A 71 15.01 1.28 -4.45
C LEU A 71 14.34 1.91 -5.68
N ALA A 72 13.00 1.91 -5.74
CA ALA A 72 12.28 2.58 -6.82
C ALA A 72 12.54 4.09 -6.85
N LYS A 73 12.93 4.72 -5.74
CA LYS A 73 13.31 6.14 -5.72
C LYS A 73 14.64 6.39 -6.44
N SER A 74 15.58 5.44 -6.36
CA SER A 74 16.91 5.53 -6.97
C SER A 74 16.99 4.89 -8.35
N TRP A 75 16.09 3.95 -8.68
CA TRP A 75 16.11 3.18 -9.93
C TRP A 75 15.01 3.66 -10.89
N PRO A 76 15.37 4.37 -11.97
CA PRO A 76 14.39 4.99 -12.87
C PRO A 76 13.47 3.97 -13.54
N THR A 77 13.99 2.79 -13.92
CA THR A 77 13.20 1.71 -14.52
C THR A 77 12.11 1.19 -13.58
N LEU A 78 12.46 0.96 -12.30
CA LEU A 78 11.50 0.46 -11.31
C LEU A 78 10.43 1.53 -10.98
N ASN A 79 10.84 2.80 -10.88
CA ASN A 79 9.91 3.92 -10.73
C ASN A 79 8.91 4.00 -11.90
N LEU A 80 9.41 3.81 -13.11
CA LEU A 80 8.59 3.82 -14.32
C LEU A 80 7.57 2.68 -14.30
N LEU A 81 7.98 1.45 -13.96
CA LEU A 81 7.07 0.31 -13.86
C LEU A 81 5.94 0.56 -12.85
N ILE A 82 6.27 1.06 -11.65
CA ILE A 82 5.29 1.37 -10.60
C ILE A 82 4.37 2.51 -11.05
N SER A 83 4.91 3.53 -11.73
CA SER A 83 4.13 4.64 -12.28
C SER A 83 3.13 4.19 -13.34
N ILE A 84 3.54 3.28 -14.24
CA ILE A 84 2.65 2.67 -15.24
C ILE A 84 1.56 1.85 -14.54
N MET A 85 1.93 0.99 -13.58
CA MET A 85 0.96 0.22 -12.80
C MET A 85 -0.07 1.10 -12.08
N GLY A 86 0.36 2.22 -11.48
CA GLY A 86 -0.55 3.14 -10.82
C GLY A 86 -1.54 3.79 -11.80
N LYS A 87 -1.07 4.17 -13.00
CA LYS A 87 -1.93 4.73 -14.04
C LYS A 87 -2.92 3.71 -14.60
N THR A 88 -2.50 2.46 -14.79
CA THR A 88 -3.38 1.40 -15.27
C THR A 88 -4.41 1.01 -14.23
N VAL A 89 -4.08 0.98 -12.94
CA VAL A 89 -5.06 0.74 -11.86
C VAL A 89 -6.15 1.81 -11.85
N GLY A 90 -5.82 3.09 -12.09
CA GLY A 90 -6.82 4.15 -12.19
C GLY A 90 -7.76 3.99 -13.38
N ALA A 91 -7.23 3.62 -14.55
CA ALA A 91 -8.03 3.40 -15.76
C ALA A 91 -8.90 2.13 -15.68
N LEU A 92 -8.42 1.10 -14.97
CA LEU A 92 -9.09 -0.20 -14.87
C LEU A 92 -9.91 -0.37 -13.60
N GLY A 93 -9.84 0.56 -12.65
CA GLY A 93 -10.48 0.41 -11.34
C GLY A 93 -11.96 0.05 -11.43
N ASN A 94 -12.68 0.66 -12.37
CA ASN A 94 -14.09 0.35 -12.63
C ASN A 94 -14.29 -1.09 -13.12
N LEU A 95 -13.46 -1.57 -14.05
CA LEU A 95 -13.56 -2.92 -14.60
C LEU A 95 -13.16 -3.98 -13.56
N THR A 96 -12.10 -3.71 -12.80
CA THR A 96 -11.68 -4.56 -11.68
C THR A 96 -12.76 -4.63 -10.61
N PHE A 97 -13.43 -3.51 -10.30
CA PHE A 97 -14.52 -3.48 -9.34
C PHE A 97 -15.72 -4.32 -9.80
N VAL A 98 -16.10 -4.22 -11.08
CA VAL A 98 -17.14 -5.08 -11.68
C VAL A 98 -16.75 -6.56 -11.61
N LEU A 99 -15.50 -6.91 -11.91
CA LEU A 99 -15.00 -8.28 -11.77
C LEU A 99 -15.12 -8.78 -10.32
N CYS A 100 -14.74 -7.96 -9.33
CA CYS A 100 -14.88 -8.30 -7.91
C CYS A 100 -16.35 -8.55 -7.51
N ILE A 101 -17.30 -7.73 -8.00
CA ILE A 101 -18.73 -7.93 -7.76
C ILE A 101 -19.20 -9.27 -8.34
N ILE A 102 -18.78 -9.59 -9.57
CA ILE A 102 -19.17 -10.84 -10.22
C ILE A 102 -18.63 -12.04 -9.46
N ILE A 103 -17.35 -12.01 -9.07
CA ILE A 103 -16.76 -13.07 -8.23
C ILE A 103 -17.53 -13.23 -6.92
N PHE A 104 -17.89 -12.11 -6.27
CA PHE A 104 -18.66 -12.13 -5.03
C PHE A 104 -20.04 -12.77 -5.21
N ILE A 105 -20.77 -12.41 -6.26
CA ILE A 105 -22.09 -12.97 -6.57
C ILE A 105 -22.00 -14.48 -6.78
N PHE A 106 -21.07 -14.94 -7.62
CA PHE A 106 -20.89 -16.38 -7.87
C PHE A 106 -20.41 -17.15 -6.63
N ALA A 107 -19.55 -16.55 -5.80
CA ALA A 107 -19.08 -17.16 -4.56
C ALA A 107 -20.24 -17.37 -3.58
N VAL A 108 -21.10 -16.35 -3.40
CA VAL A 108 -22.28 -16.44 -2.53
C VAL A 108 -23.32 -17.40 -3.10
N MET A 109 -23.57 -17.37 -4.42
CA MET A 109 -24.48 -18.32 -5.07
C MET A 109 -24.00 -19.77 -4.91
N GLY A 110 -22.72 -20.05 -5.19
CA GLY A 110 -22.16 -21.39 -5.04
C GLY A 110 -22.22 -21.90 -3.61
N MET A 111 -21.94 -21.03 -2.63
CA MET A 111 -22.07 -21.35 -1.21
C MET A 111 -23.51 -21.71 -0.83
N GLN A 112 -24.50 -20.93 -1.28
CA GLN A 112 -25.90 -21.18 -0.96
C GLN A 112 -26.47 -22.42 -1.67
N LEU A 113 -26.05 -22.68 -2.91
CA LEU A 113 -26.54 -23.81 -3.71
C LEU A 113 -25.89 -25.14 -3.33
N PHE A 114 -24.58 -25.14 -3.11
CA PHE A 114 -23.80 -26.37 -2.97
C PHE A 114 -23.20 -26.57 -1.57
N GLY A 115 -23.12 -25.53 -0.73
CA GLY A 115 -22.47 -25.62 0.57
C GLY A 115 -22.99 -26.76 1.45
N LYS A 116 -24.31 -26.95 1.53
CA LYS A 116 -24.90 -28.05 2.31
C LYS A 116 -24.56 -29.43 1.74
N ASN A 117 -24.54 -29.58 0.42
CA ASN A 117 -24.24 -30.85 -0.24
C ASN A 117 -22.83 -31.36 0.10
N TYR A 118 -21.86 -30.45 0.28
CA TYR A 118 -20.50 -30.80 0.71
C TYR A 118 -20.45 -31.32 2.15
N ILE A 119 -21.38 -30.91 3.03
CA ILE A 119 -21.49 -31.45 4.41
C ILE A 119 -22.13 -32.82 4.38
N ASP A 120 -23.32 -32.88 3.76
CA ASP A 120 -24.22 -34.02 3.91
C ASP A 120 -23.70 -35.26 3.16
N ASN A 121 -22.87 -35.06 2.14
CA ASN A 121 -22.33 -36.12 1.29
C ASN A 121 -20.80 -36.23 1.34
N VAL A 122 -20.15 -35.79 2.43
CA VAL A 122 -18.68 -35.87 2.58
C VAL A 122 -18.16 -37.31 2.45
N ASP A 123 -18.96 -38.31 2.81
CA ASP A 123 -18.63 -39.74 2.69
C ASP A 123 -18.40 -40.22 1.25
N ARG A 124 -18.82 -39.45 0.25
CA ARG A 124 -18.59 -39.77 -1.17
C ARG A 124 -17.16 -39.50 -1.61
N PHE A 125 -16.41 -38.69 -0.87
CA PHE A 125 -15.00 -38.47 -1.15
C PHE A 125 -14.17 -39.69 -0.73
N PRO A 126 -13.10 -40.02 -1.48
CA PRO A 126 -12.28 -41.21 -1.22
C PRO A 126 -11.69 -41.26 0.20
N ASP A 127 -11.29 -40.10 0.73
CA ASP A 127 -10.71 -39.98 2.07
C ASP A 127 -11.75 -39.66 3.16
N LYS A 128 -13.04 -39.52 2.79
CA LYS A 128 -14.15 -39.06 3.67
C LYS A 128 -13.88 -37.74 4.39
N GLU A 129 -12.98 -36.94 3.85
CA GLU A 129 -12.65 -35.61 4.32
C GLU A 129 -13.06 -34.57 3.27
N LEU A 130 -13.31 -33.35 3.74
CA LEU A 130 -13.64 -32.24 2.86
C LEU A 130 -12.44 -31.93 1.95
N PRO A 131 -12.63 -31.85 0.63
CA PRO A 131 -11.55 -31.48 -0.28
C PRO A 131 -11.08 -30.05 0.02
N ARG A 132 -9.82 -29.75 -0.29
CA ARG A 132 -9.24 -28.40 -0.11
C ARG A 132 -10.08 -27.29 -0.79
N TRP A 133 -10.80 -27.64 -1.84
CA TRP A 133 -11.67 -26.74 -2.60
C TRP A 133 -13.13 -27.16 -2.39
N HIS A 134 -13.85 -26.44 -1.53
CA HIS A 134 -15.27 -26.70 -1.24
C HIS A 134 -16.12 -25.41 -1.15
N PHE A 135 -17.45 -25.54 -1.25
CA PHE A 135 -18.39 -24.41 -1.18
C PHE A 135 -18.97 -24.13 0.23
N MET A 136 -18.36 -24.68 1.28
CA MET A 136 -18.83 -24.50 2.67
C MET A 136 -18.83 -23.05 3.17
N ASP A 137 -17.70 -22.38 2.98
CA ASP A 137 -17.47 -21.02 3.47
C ASP A 137 -17.34 -20.05 2.32
N PHE A 138 -17.56 -18.78 2.62
CA PHE A 138 -17.38 -17.70 1.66
C PHE A 138 -15.95 -17.66 1.07
N MET A 139 -14.90 -17.76 1.89
CA MET A 139 -13.52 -17.66 1.41
C MET A 139 -13.15 -18.83 0.49
N HIS A 140 -13.55 -20.06 0.85
CA HIS A 140 -13.32 -21.24 0.02
C HIS A 140 -14.11 -21.17 -1.29
N SER A 141 -15.37 -20.74 -1.24
CA SER A 141 -16.21 -20.52 -2.44
C SER A 141 -15.61 -19.44 -3.35
N PHE A 142 -15.13 -18.33 -2.76
CA PHE A 142 -14.44 -17.26 -3.48
C PHE A 142 -13.19 -17.78 -4.20
N MET A 143 -12.38 -18.58 -3.51
CA MET A 143 -11.16 -19.16 -4.10
C MET A 143 -11.48 -20.16 -5.23
N ILE A 144 -12.56 -20.94 -5.15
CA ILE A 144 -13.01 -21.79 -6.27
C ILE A 144 -13.39 -20.93 -7.48
N VAL A 145 -14.22 -19.91 -7.29
CA VAL A 145 -14.64 -19.03 -8.40
C VAL A 145 -13.41 -18.35 -9.02
N PHE A 146 -12.46 -17.89 -8.21
CA PHE A 146 -11.19 -17.35 -8.69
C PHE A 146 -10.38 -18.38 -9.50
N ARG A 147 -10.28 -19.63 -9.03
CA ARG A 147 -9.62 -20.72 -9.73
C ARG A 147 -10.27 -21.04 -11.08
N VAL A 148 -11.61 -21.01 -11.14
CA VAL A 148 -12.40 -21.17 -12.38
C VAL A 148 -12.07 -20.06 -13.38
N LEU A 149 -11.93 -18.81 -12.93
CA LEU A 149 -11.51 -17.68 -13.78
C LEU A 149 -10.07 -17.82 -14.30
N CYS A 150 -9.21 -18.54 -13.59
CA CYS A 150 -7.88 -18.89 -14.08
C CYS A 150 -7.88 -20.03 -15.11
N GLY A 151 -9.05 -20.63 -15.40
CA GLY A 151 -9.22 -21.70 -16.39
C GLY A 151 -9.28 -23.12 -15.79
N GLU A 152 -9.13 -23.28 -14.48
CA GLU A 152 -9.18 -24.57 -13.80
C GLU A 152 -10.57 -24.83 -13.20
N TRP A 153 -11.53 -25.23 -14.02
CA TRP A 153 -12.93 -25.40 -13.60
C TRP A 153 -13.41 -26.85 -13.57
N ILE A 154 -12.81 -27.72 -14.39
CA ILE A 154 -13.25 -29.11 -14.56
C ILE A 154 -13.16 -29.90 -13.25
N GLU A 155 -12.00 -29.90 -12.57
CA GLU A 155 -11.79 -30.64 -11.31
C GLU A 155 -12.82 -30.23 -10.24
N SER A 156 -12.99 -28.92 -10.02
CA SER A 156 -13.94 -28.40 -9.03
C SER A 156 -15.40 -28.72 -9.39
N MET A 157 -15.71 -28.83 -10.69
CA MET A 157 -17.02 -29.24 -11.17
C MET A 157 -17.29 -30.72 -10.90
N TRP A 158 -16.31 -31.61 -11.14
CA TRP A 158 -16.43 -33.03 -10.82
C TRP A 158 -16.67 -33.25 -9.33
N ASP A 159 -15.93 -32.56 -8.46
CA ASP A 159 -16.14 -32.61 -7.01
C ASP A 159 -17.54 -32.15 -6.61
N CYS A 160 -18.05 -31.07 -7.22
CA CYS A 160 -19.42 -30.60 -6.98
C CYS A 160 -20.46 -31.63 -7.44
N MET A 161 -20.27 -32.24 -8.60
CA MET A 161 -21.18 -33.27 -9.13
C MET A 161 -21.15 -34.57 -8.32
N LEU A 162 -20.03 -34.88 -7.67
CA LEU A 162 -19.91 -36.05 -6.81
C LEU A 162 -20.83 -35.94 -5.59
N VAL A 163 -20.89 -34.75 -4.98
CA VAL A 163 -21.68 -34.49 -3.75
C VAL A 163 -23.07 -33.92 -4.01
N GLY A 164 -23.30 -33.32 -5.18
CA GLY A 164 -24.55 -32.67 -5.56
C GLY A 164 -25.21 -33.31 -6.78
N ASP A 165 -25.91 -32.47 -7.54
CA ASP A 165 -26.66 -32.87 -8.73
C ASP A 165 -26.06 -32.25 -10.00
N SER A 166 -26.66 -32.56 -11.15
CA SER A 166 -26.28 -31.97 -12.46
C SER A 166 -26.41 -30.45 -12.54
N THR A 167 -26.97 -29.79 -11.52
CA THR A 167 -27.04 -28.32 -11.37
C THR A 167 -25.66 -27.67 -11.22
N CYS A 168 -24.63 -28.42 -10.84
CA CYS A 168 -23.24 -27.96 -10.84
C CYS A 168 -22.77 -27.57 -12.26
N ILE A 169 -23.15 -28.34 -13.30
CA ILE A 169 -22.70 -28.12 -14.68
C ILE A 169 -23.09 -26.71 -15.20
N PRO A 170 -24.37 -26.29 -15.19
CA PRO A 170 -24.74 -24.97 -15.67
C PRO A 170 -24.14 -23.84 -14.81
N PHE A 171 -23.94 -24.05 -13.50
CA PHE A 171 -23.28 -23.07 -12.64
C PHE A 171 -21.82 -22.83 -13.06
N PHE A 172 -21.02 -23.89 -13.21
CA PHE A 172 -19.61 -23.78 -13.61
C PHE A 172 -19.48 -23.25 -15.05
N LEU A 173 -20.31 -23.72 -15.99
CA LEU A 173 -20.32 -23.21 -17.36
C LEU A 173 -20.68 -21.71 -17.41
N ALA A 174 -21.71 -21.28 -16.67
CA ALA A 174 -22.06 -19.87 -16.60
C ALA A 174 -20.93 -19.02 -16.01
N THR A 175 -20.28 -19.52 -14.96
CA THR A 175 -19.13 -18.85 -14.32
C THR A 175 -17.95 -18.71 -15.29
N VAL A 176 -17.63 -19.75 -16.06
CA VAL A 176 -16.57 -19.72 -17.08
C VAL A 176 -16.91 -18.73 -18.20
N VAL A 177 -18.13 -18.80 -18.74
CA VAL A 177 -18.55 -17.94 -19.86
C VAL A 177 -18.58 -16.48 -19.45
N ILE A 178 -19.26 -16.15 -18.35
CA ILE A 178 -19.38 -14.77 -17.86
C ILE A 178 -18.01 -14.27 -17.39
N GLY A 179 -17.29 -15.09 -16.65
CA GLY A 179 -15.96 -14.79 -16.15
C GLY A 179 -14.96 -14.46 -17.24
N ASN A 180 -14.84 -15.33 -18.24
CA ASN A 180 -13.95 -15.12 -19.37
C ASN A 180 -14.37 -13.92 -20.22
N LEU A 181 -15.67 -13.67 -20.42
CA LEU A 181 -16.13 -12.45 -21.10
C LEU A 181 -15.64 -11.19 -20.39
N VAL A 182 -15.74 -11.15 -19.07
CA VAL A 182 -15.31 -10.00 -18.27
C VAL A 182 -13.79 -9.85 -18.29
N VAL A 183 -13.04 -10.94 -18.12
CA VAL A 183 -11.58 -10.93 -18.16
C VAL A 183 -11.07 -10.51 -19.54
N LEU A 184 -11.66 -11.03 -20.62
CA LEU A 184 -11.33 -10.63 -21.99
C LEU A 184 -11.66 -9.16 -22.25
N ASN A 185 -12.82 -8.67 -21.79
CA ASN A 185 -13.17 -7.26 -21.92
C ASN A 185 -12.21 -6.34 -21.13
N LEU A 186 -11.74 -6.78 -19.96
CA LEU A 186 -10.73 -6.06 -19.19
C LEU A 186 -9.37 -6.05 -19.92
N PHE A 187 -8.98 -7.18 -20.53
CA PHE A 187 -7.75 -7.28 -21.33
C PHE A 187 -7.81 -6.41 -22.60
N LEU A 188 -8.94 -6.38 -23.30
CA LEU A 188 -9.15 -5.53 -24.46
C LEU A 188 -9.10 -4.04 -24.08
N ALA A 189 -9.76 -3.66 -22.98
CA ALA A 189 -9.71 -2.29 -22.47
C ALA A 189 -8.28 -1.86 -22.12
N LEU A 190 -7.50 -2.77 -21.51
CA LEU A 190 -6.08 -2.59 -21.23
C LEU A 190 -5.27 -2.31 -22.50
N LEU A 191 -5.42 -3.15 -23.52
CA LEU A 191 -4.69 -3.01 -24.78
C LEU A 191 -5.05 -1.70 -25.48
N LEU A 192 -6.35 -1.38 -25.57
CA LEU A 192 -6.82 -0.13 -26.19
C LEU A 192 -6.30 1.10 -25.44
N SER A 193 -6.31 1.07 -24.10
CA SER A 193 -5.74 2.15 -23.29
C SER A 193 -4.23 2.29 -23.49
N SER A 194 -3.51 1.17 -23.67
CA SER A 194 -2.07 1.17 -23.93
C SER A 194 -1.73 1.79 -25.29
N PHE A 195 -2.46 1.41 -26.36
CA PHE A 195 -2.28 1.96 -27.70
C PHE A 195 -2.76 3.41 -27.84
N GLY A 196 -3.76 3.81 -27.05
CA GLY A 196 -4.18 5.21 -26.97
C GLY A 196 -3.14 6.10 -26.28
N ALA A 197 -2.51 5.60 -25.21
CA ALA A 197 -1.54 6.38 -24.44
C ALA A 197 -0.20 6.60 -25.15
N SER A 198 0.27 5.63 -25.96
CA SER A 198 1.54 5.74 -26.71
C SER A 198 1.52 6.81 -27.81
N ASN A 199 0.34 7.21 -28.28
CA ASN A 199 0.17 8.30 -29.26
C ASN A 199 0.07 9.70 -28.62
N LEU A 200 0.00 9.79 -27.28
CA LEU A 200 -0.24 11.04 -26.53
C LEU A 200 0.92 11.50 -25.64
N SER A 201 2.01 10.74 -25.55
CA SER A 201 3.22 11.15 -24.83
C SER A 201 4.03 12.18 -25.64
N ALA A 202 3.58 13.44 -25.62
CA ALA A 202 4.44 14.58 -25.88
C ALA A 202 5.59 14.63 -24.84
N PRO A 203 6.77 15.17 -25.17
CA PRO A 203 7.90 15.20 -24.26
C PRO A 203 7.52 15.96 -22.97
N GLN A 204 7.75 15.33 -21.82
CA GLN A 204 7.51 15.89 -20.48
C GLN A 204 8.49 17.05 -20.18
N VAL A 205 8.26 18.25 -20.72
CA VAL A 205 9.06 19.45 -20.40
C VAL A 205 8.53 20.18 -19.16
N ASP A 206 7.28 19.93 -18.75
CA ASP A 206 6.65 20.65 -17.63
C ASP A 206 6.97 20.09 -16.23
N ASN A 207 7.42 18.85 -16.09
CA ASN A 207 7.66 18.28 -14.76
C ASN A 207 8.98 18.77 -14.14
N ASP A 208 10.01 18.99 -14.97
CA ASP A 208 11.33 19.39 -14.48
C ASP A 208 11.40 20.89 -14.15
N THR A 209 10.72 21.74 -14.91
CA THR A 209 10.60 23.18 -14.61
C THR A 209 9.86 23.45 -13.29
N ASN A 210 8.82 22.67 -13.00
CA ASN A 210 8.08 22.73 -11.74
C ASN A 210 8.92 22.29 -10.53
N LYS A 211 9.70 21.21 -10.66
CA LYS A 211 10.61 20.74 -9.59
C LYS A 211 11.73 21.72 -9.29
N LEU A 212 12.32 22.33 -10.32
CA LEU A 212 13.35 23.35 -10.15
C LEU A 212 12.78 24.58 -9.43
N THR A 213 11.61 25.06 -9.86
CA THR A 213 10.92 26.19 -9.24
C THR A 213 10.56 25.89 -7.77
N GLU A 214 10.13 24.68 -7.47
CA GLU A 214 9.82 24.25 -6.11
C GLU A 214 11.09 24.16 -5.23
N ALA A 215 12.20 23.68 -5.78
CA ALA A 215 13.50 23.64 -5.10
C ALA A 215 14.02 25.04 -4.75
N PHE A 216 13.95 25.99 -5.68
CA PHE A 216 14.30 27.39 -5.42
C PHE A 216 13.41 28.02 -4.34
N ASN A 217 12.11 27.71 -4.36
CA ASN A 217 11.18 28.17 -3.32
C ASN A 217 11.44 27.54 -1.95
N ARG A 218 11.93 26.30 -1.88
CA ARG A 218 12.37 25.66 -0.62
C ARG A 218 13.61 26.37 -0.05
N ILE A 219 14.60 26.66 -0.89
CA ILE A 219 15.85 27.35 -0.50
C ILE A 219 15.57 28.78 -0.03
N SER A 220 14.68 29.51 -0.70
CA SER A 220 14.36 30.91 -0.34
C SER A 220 13.64 31.02 1.01
N ARG A 221 12.82 30.02 1.38
CA ARG A 221 12.15 29.94 2.67
C ARG A 221 13.13 29.63 3.80
N PHE A 222 14.05 28.69 3.57
CA PHE A 222 15.09 28.35 4.54
C PHE A 222 15.99 29.57 4.85
N LYS A 223 16.46 30.29 3.82
CA LYS A 223 17.28 31.50 3.99
C LYS A 223 16.57 32.57 4.82
N ARG A 224 15.26 32.75 4.62
CA ARG A 224 14.43 33.70 5.40
C ARG A 224 14.23 33.26 6.84
N TRP A 225 14.12 31.96 7.11
CA TRP A 225 14.01 31.41 8.45
C TRP A 225 15.33 31.56 9.22
N VAL A 226 16.46 31.16 8.61
CA VAL A 226 17.81 31.31 9.22
C VAL A 226 18.09 32.77 9.60
N ARG A 227 17.80 33.71 8.69
CA ARG A 227 18.00 35.15 8.96
C ARG A 227 17.16 35.64 10.16
N ARG A 228 15.93 35.16 10.31
CA ARG A 228 15.06 35.49 11.45
C ARG A 228 15.52 34.84 12.75
N SER A 229 15.94 33.57 12.71
CA SER A 229 16.46 32.86 13.88
C SER A 229 17.73 33.50 14.42
N ILE A 230 18.66 33.90 13.55
CA ILE A 230 19.88 34.62 13.93
C ILE A 230 19.54 36.00 14.52
N ALA A 231 18.65 36.75 13.88
CA ALA A 231 18.24 38.08 14.38
C ALA A 231 17.58 38.00 15.77
N ASN A 232 16.74 37.00 16.01
CA ASN A 232 16.10 36.77 17.30
C ASN A 232 17.11 36.29 18.36
N GLY A 233 18.05 35.42 17.99
CA GLY A 233 19.14 34.99 18.87
C GLY A 233 20.03 36.15 19.31
N ILE A 234 20.44 37.02 18.38
CA ILE A 234 21.25 38.21 18.69
C ILE A 234 20.48 39.17 19.61
N ARG A 235 19.18 39.38 19.37
CA ARG A 235 18.33 40.21 20.24
C ARG A 235 18.23 39.63 21.66
N MET A 236 18.11 38.30 21.77
CA MET A 236 18.02 37.63 23.07
C MET A 236 19.34 37.72 23.84
N ILE A 237 20.48 37.50 23.18
CA ILE A 237 21.82 37.66 23.79
C ILE A 237 22.04 39.12 24.22
N ARG A 238 21.69 40.08 23.37
CA ARG A 238 21.78 41.52 23.70
C ARG A 238 20.92 41.86 24.92
N SER A 239 19.69 41.34 25.00
CA SER A 239 18.81 41.58 26.16
C SER A 239 19.35 40.97 27.46
N LYS A 240 19.99 39.79 27.40
CA LYS A 240 20.61 39.17 28.58
C LYS A 240 21.85 39.94 29.06
N LEU A 241 22.68 40.44 28.14
CA LEU A 241 23.83 41.30 28.47
C LEU A 241 23.38 42.63 29.08
N THR A 242 22.34 43.28 28.53
CA THR A 242 21.81 44.53 29.09
C THR A 242 21.23 44.34 30.49
N ASN A 243 20.52 43.24 30.75
CA ASN A 243 19.95 42.96 32.07
C ASN A 243 21.02 42.64 33.13
N GLN A 244 22.15 42.02 32.77
CA GLN A 244 23.25 41.78 33.72
C GLN A 244 24.04 43.05 34.07
N ILE A 245 24.12 44.02 33.15
CA ILE A 245 24.82 45.30 33.39
C ILE A 245 23.98 46.23 34.28
N SER A 246 22.64 46.14 34.22
CA SER A 246 21.75 46.92 35.11
C SER A 246 21.78 46.43 36.57
N ASP A 247 21.94 45.12 36.80
CA ASP A 247 21.96 44.55 38.17
C ASP A 247 23.25 44.90 38.94
N GLN A 248 24.37 45.13 38.25
CA GLN A 248 25.63 45.57 38.86
C GLN A 248 25.68 47.07 39.20
N ARG A 249 24.66 47.86 38.82
CA ARG A 249 24.59 49.32 39.09
C ARG A 249 23.56 49.74 40.14
N ALA A 250 22.94 48.80 40.87
CA ALA A 250 22.11 49.16 42.03
C ALA A 250 23.04 49.60 43.19
N PRO A 251 22.97 50.86 43.67
CA PRO A 251 23.88 51.36 44.68
C PRO A 251 23.52 50.82 46.07
N ALA A 252 24.55 50.46 46.84
CA ALA A 252 24.49 50.40 48.29
C ALA A 252 24.34 51.82 48.87
N GLY A 253 23.36 52.00 49.77
CA GLY A 253 23.07 53.21 50.54
C GLY A 253 21.74 53.88 50.13
N GLN A 254 20.77 54.18 51.00
CA GLN A 254 20.79 54.50 52.44
C GLN A 254 19.38 54.35 53.05
N SER A 255 19.26 53.66 54.19
CA SER A 255 18.59 54.08 55.45
C SER A 255 18.68 52.95 56.47
#